data_AF-A0A1U9LDK8-F1
#
_entry.id   AF-A0A1U9LDK8-F1
#
_cell.length_a   1.000
_cell.length_b   1.000
_cell.length_c   1.000
_cell.angle_alpha   90.00
_cell.angle_beta   90.00
_cell.angle_gamma   90.00
#
_symmetry.space_group_name_H-M   'P 1'
#
loop_
_entity.id
_entity.type
_entity.pdbx_description
1 polymer ?
#
loop_
_entity_poly.entity_id
_entity_poly.type
_entity_poly.pdbx_seq_one_letter_code
_entity_poly.pdbx_strand_id
1 'polypeptide(L)'
;MIRLTVVIPFLLALVIFSASNQDPLDMWLLTYSWKCSAGVLALSVAAVAFIMGAFCLWAAELVQRRRARRAEQRIKELEAQLAQVQAASTIVQQPVVPAPSVAVHSSSPVQDDRI
;
A
#
# COMPACT_ATOMS: atom_id res chain seq x y z
N MET A 1 -17.62 1.35 0.17
CA MET A 1 -19.08 1.11 0.18
C MET A 1 -19.89 2.40 0.44
N ILE A 2 -19.58 3.20 1.47
CA ILE A 2 -20.35 4.43 1.85
C ILE A 2 -20.42 5.52 0.77
N ARG A 3 -19.44 5.59 -0.14
CA ARG A 3 -19.36 6.67 -1.16
C ARG A 3 -20.55 6.67 -2.13
N LEU A 4 -20.96 5.50 -2.62
CA LEU A 4 -22.06 5.39 -3.60
C LEU A 4 -23.38 5.86 -2.97
N THR A 5 -23.57 5.57 -1.69
CA THR A 5 -24.76 5.93 -0.92
C THR A 5 -24.94 7.43 -0.72
N VAL A 6 -23.86 8.23 -0.79
CA VAL A 6 -23.92 9.70 -0.71
C VAL A 6 -24.02 10.33 -2.11
N VAL A 7 -23.31 9.76 -3.09
CA VAL A 7 -23.29 10.27 -4.46
C VAL A 7 -24.65 10.13 -5.15
N ILE A 8 -25.34 9.00 -4.96
CA ILE A 8 -26.65 8.75 -5.57
C ILE A 8 -27.69 9.80 -5.17
N PRO A 9 -27.98 10.04 -3.87
CA PRO A 9 -28.97 11.04 -3.48
C PRO A 9 -28.56 12.46 -3.86
N PHE A 10 -27.26 12.77 -3.86
CA PHE A 10 -26.76 14.06 -4.31
C PHE A 10 -27.00 14.29 -5.81
N LEU A 11 -26.66 13.31 -6.66
CA LEU A 11 -26.94 13.37 -8.11
C LEU A 11 -28.45 13.42 -8.38
N LEU A 12 -29.23 12.64 -7.64
CA LEU A 12 -30.68 12.65 -7.76
C LEU A 12 -31.24 14.05 -7.45
N ALA A 13 -30.85 14.67 -6.34
CA ALA A 13 -31.26 16.02 -5.99
C ALA A 13 -30.89 17.05 -7.08
N LEU A 14 -29.72 16.90 -7.70
CA LEU A 14 -29.26 17.74 -8.80
C LEU A 14 -30.07 17.56 -10.08
N VAL A 15 -30.45 16.33 -10.41
CA VAL A 15 -31.32 16.03 -11.55
C VAL A 15 -32.72 16.59 -11.30
N ILE A 16 -33.30 16.40 -10.09
CA ILE A 16 -34.57 17.01 -9.72
C ILE A 16 -34.49 18.53 -9.80
N PHE A 17 -33.44 19.15 -9.26
CA PHE A 17 -33.23 20.59 -9.34
C PHE A 17 -33.20 21.08 -10.78
N SER A 18 -32.51 20.34 -11.66
CA SER A 18 -32.41 20.67 -13.08
C SER A 18 -33.72 20.50 -13.84
N ALA A 19 -34.46 19.43 -13.56
CA ALA A 19 -35.78 19.19 -14.14
C ALA A 19 -36.82 20.20 -13.64
N SER A 20 -36.70 20.67 -12.40
CA SER A 20 -37.62 21.64 -11.80
C SER A 20 -37.29 23.09 -12.19
N ASN A 21 -36.03 23.41 -12.46
CA ASN A 21 -35.61 24.70 -12.98
C ASN A 21 -35.25 24.52 -14.46
N GLN A 22 -36.25 24.51 -15.35
CA GLN A 22 -36.06 24.52 -16.81
C GLN A 22 -36.31 25.89 -17.43
N ASP A 23 -36.70 26.88 -16.64
CA ASP A 23 -36.99 28.23 -17.14
C ASP A 23 -35.77 28.82 -17.84
N PRO A 24 -35.91 29.24 -19.11
CA PRO A 24 -34.80 29.78 -19.87
C PRO A 24 -34.45 31.18 -19.35
N LEU A 25 -33.31 31.30 -18.67
CA LEU A 25 -32.75 32.61 -18.31
C LEU A 25 -31.84 33.12 -19.43
N ASP A 26 -31.99 34.41 -19.73
CA ASP A 26 -31.03 35.13 -20.57
C ASP A 26 -29.74 35.34 -19.76
N MET A 27 -28.69 34.64 -20.18
CA MET A 27 -27.36 34.72 -19.59
C MET A 27 -26.44 35.47 -20.54
N TRP A 28 -25.73 36.45 -20.00
CA TRP A 28 -24.78 37.26 -20.75
C TRP A 28 -23.36 36.93 -20.29
N LEU A 29 -22.50 36.55 -21.23
CA LEU A 29 -21.08 36.34 -20.97
C LEU A 29 -20.25 37.21 -21.93
N LEU A 30 -19.64 38.28 -21.40
CA LEU A 30 -18.86 39.32 -22.08
C LEU A 30 -19.59 40.08 -23.20
N THR A 31 -19.99 39.40 -24.28
CA THR A 31 -20.77 39.96 -25.39
C THR A 31 -21.75 38.96 -26.00
N TYR A 32 -21.71 37.69 -25.56
CA TYR A 32 -22.55 36.63 -26.08
C TYR A 32 -23.77 36.47 -25.17
N SER A 33 -24.95 36.57 -25.76
CA SER A 33 -26.21 36.28 -25.07
C SER A 33 -26.66 34.88 -25.47
N TRP A 34 -26.81 34.00 -24.49
CA TRP A 34 -27.41 32.69 -24.70
C TRP A 34 -28.53 32.47 -23.69
N LYS A 35 -29.46 31.58 -24.06
CA LYS A 35 -30.49 31.09 -23.14
C LYS A 35 -30.01 29.80 -22.51
N CYS A 36 -29.87 29.81 -21.19
CA CYS A 36 -29.51 28.62 -20.43
C CYS A 36 -30.36 28.58 -19.17
N SER A 37 -30.90 27.42 -18.84
CA SER A 37 -31.58 27.26 -17.57
C SER A 37 -30.58 27.15 -16.41
N ALA A 38 -30.92 27.74 -15.27
CA ALA A 38 -30.17 27.57 -14.02
C ALA A 38 -29.95 26.08 -13.67
N GLY A 39 -30.92 25.23 -14.00
CA GLY A 39 -30.82 23.79 -13.85
C GLY A 39 -29.71 23.14 -14.67
N VAL A 40 -29.50 23.60 -15.90
CA VAL A 40 -28.46 23.08 -16.81
C VAL A 40 -27.09 23.56 -16.37
N LEU A 41 -26.98 24.80 -15.89
CA LEU A 41 -25.76 25.33 -15.30
C LEU A 41 -25.36 24.54 -14.04
N ALA A 42 -26.29 24.31 -13.12
CA ALA A 42 -26.01 23.53 -11.92
C ALA A 42 -25.56 22.09 -12.26
N LEU A 43 -26.23 21.43 -13.21
CA LEU A 43 -25.84 20.10 -13.67
C LEU A 43 -24.45 20.08 -14.31
N SER A 44 -24.12 21.06 -15.14
CA SER A 44 -22.81 21.10 -15.81
C SER A 44 -21.67 21.34 -14.81
N VAL A 45 -21.85 22.26 -13.87
CA VAL A 45 -20.88 22.51 -12.78
C VAL A 45 -20.70 21.25 -11.93
N ALA A 46 -21.80 20.60 -11.55
CA ALA A 46 -21.73 19.36 -10.79
C ALA A 46 -21.07 18.22 -11.56
N ALA A 47 -21.33 18.10 -12.87
CA ALA A 47 -20.69 17.10 -13.72
C ALA A 47 -19.17 17.31 -13.76
N VAL A 48 -18.71 18.57 -13.92
CA VAL A 48 -17.28 18.90 -13.89
C VAL A 48 -16.67 18.59 -12.52
N ALA A 49 -17.32 18.99 -11.43
CA ALA A 49 -16.86 18.69 -10.08
C ALA A 49 -16.80 17.17 -9.80
N PHE A 50 -17.78 16.42 -10.32
CA PHE A 50 -17.82 14.96 -10.21
C PHE A 50 -16.66 14.31 -10.97
N ILE A 51 -16.38 14.74 -12.20
CA ILE A 51 -15.25 14.25 -13.00
C ILE A 51 -13.93 14.57 -12.29
N MET A 52 -13.75 15.79 -11.78
CA MET A 52 -12.57 16.16 -10.99
C MET A 52 -12.43 15.28 -9.75
N GLY A 53 -13.52 15.09 -9.00
CA GLY A 53 -13.54 14.23 -7.81
C GLY A 53 -13.16 12.79 -8.15
N ALA A 54 -13.75 12.23 -9.22
CA ALA A 54 -13.43 10.89 -9.71
C ALA A 54 -11.96 10.77 -10.11
N PHE A 55 -11.41 11.77 -10.82
CA PHE A 55 -10.00 11.80 -11.18
C PHE A 55 -9.08 11.86 -9.96
N CYS A 56 -9.39 12.69 -8.95
CA CYS A 56 -8.64 12.73 -7.70
C CYS A 56 -8.69 11.39 -6.95
N LEU A 57 -9.84 10.72 -6.91
CA LEU A 57 -9.95 9.39 -6.32
C LEU A 57 -9.13 8.35 -7.09
N TRP A 58 -9.19 8.39 -8.41
CA TRP A 58 -8.42 7.48 -9.27
C TRP A 58 -6.92 7.68 -9.08
N ALA A 59 -6.47 8.93 -8.97
CA ALA A 59 -5.09 9.26 -8.63
C ALA A 59 -4.70 8.75 -7.23
N ALA A 60 -5.56 8.92 -6.22
CA ALA A 60 -5.30 8.42 -4.87
C ALA A 60 -5.20 6.89 -4.83
N GLU A 61 -6.03 6.19 -5.59
CA GLU A 61 -6.03 4.73 -5.67
C GLU A 61 -4.81 4.19 -6.42
N LEU A 62 -4.36 4.89 -7.48
CA LEU A 62 -3.08 4.62 -8.15
C LEU A 62 -1.89 4.81 -7.21
N VAL A 63 -1.91 5.84 -6.35
CA VAL A 63 -0.87 6.07 -5.33
C VAL A 63 -0.89 4.97 -4.27
N GLN A 64 -2.06 4.52 -3.81
CA GLN A 64 -2.17 3.39 -2.88
C GLN A 64 -1.62 2.10 -3.48
N ARG A 65 -1.90 1.80 -4.75
CA ARG A 65 -1.32 0.65 -5.46
C ARG A 65 0.21 0.73 -5.57
N ARG A 66 0.76 1.93 -5.82
CA ARG A 66 2.21 2.17 -5.82
C ARG A 66 2.82 2.00 -4.42
N ARG A 67 2.12 2.42 -3.37
CA ARG A 67 2.57 2.25 -1.97
C ARG A 67 2.54 0.78 -1.54
N ALA A 68 1.58 -0.02 -1.98
CA ALA A 68 1.54 -1.45 -1.71
C ALA A 68 2.82 -2.15 -2.22
N ARG A 69 3.25 -1.86 -3.44
CA ARG A 69 4.51 -2.40 -4.00
C ARG A 69 5.75 -1.95 -3.24
N ARG A 70 5.77 -0.70 -2.73
CA ARG A 70 6.87 -0.21 -1.89
C ARG A 70 6.90 -0.88 -0.51
N ALA A 71 5.74 -1.16 0.08
CA ALA A 71 5.67 -1.90 1.33
C ALA A 71 6.16 -3.35 1.17
N GLU A 72 5.78 -4.02 0.08
CA GLU A 72 6.26 -5.36 -0.27
C GLU A 72 7.78 -5.41 -0.45
N GLN A 73 8.37 -4.39 -1.10
CA GLN A 73 9.83 -4.29 -1.25
C GLN A 73 10.54 -4.12 0.10
N ARG A 74 9.99 -3.31 1.00
CA ARG A 74 10.54 -3.12 2.35
C ARG A 74 10.48 -4.39 3.18
N ILE A 75 9.41 -5.17 3.07
CA ILE A 75 9.29 -6.46 3.78
C ILE A 75 10.33 -7.45 3.27
N LYS A 76 10.49 -7.60 1.95
CA LYS A 76 11.52 -8.48 1.37
C LYS A 76 12.94 -8.09 1.79
N GLU A 77 13.21 -6.80 1.87
CA GLU A 77 14.51 -6.29 2.30
C GLU A 77 14.79 -6.61 3.77
N LEU A 78 13.77 -6.50 4.64
CA LEU A 78 13.86 -6.89 6.05
C LEU A 78 13.98 -8.41 6.25
N GLU A 79 13.23 -9.21 5.48
CA GLU A 79 13.36 -10.68 5.49
C GLU A 79 14.76 -11.12 5.06
N ALA A 80 15.34 -10.48 4.03
CA ALA A 80 16.69 -10.77 3.58
C ALA A 80 17.75 -10.43 4.65
N GLN A 81 17.56 -9.32 5.38
CA GLN A 81 18.43 -8.95 6.49
C GLN A 81 18.32 -9.94 7.66
N LEU A 82 17.11 -10.37 8.00
CA LEU A 82 16.90 -11.42 9.01
C LEU A 82 17.56 -12.74 8.60
N ALA A 83 17.40 -13.15 7.34
CA ALA A 83 18.06 -14.36 6.83
C ALA A 83 19.58 -14.27 6.90
N GLN A 84 20.17 -13.10 6.61
CA GLN A 84 21.62 -12.89 6.73
C GLN A 84 22.09 -12.94 8.18
N VAL A 85 21.38 -12.29 9.10
CA VAL A 85 21.71 -12.32 10.54
C VAL A 85 21.56 -13.73 11.10
N GLN A 86 20.53 -14.45 10.70
CA GLN A 86 20.28 -15.83 11.12
C GLN A 86 21.33 -16.80 10.55
N ALA A 87 21.75 -16.63 9.30
CA ALA A 87 22.85 -17.39 8.71
C ALA A 87 24.18 -17.11 9.42
N ALA A 88 24.49 -15.84 9.70
CA ALA A 88 25.70 -15.46 10.43
C ALA A 88 25.73 -16.01 11.86
N SER A 89 24.59 -15.99 12.56
CA SER A 89 24.49 -16.56 13.92
C SER A 89 24.51 -18.09 13.93
N THR A 90 23.98 -18.76 12.89
CA THR A 90 24.08 -20.22 12.74
C THR A 90 25.53 -20.67 12.50
N ILE A 91 26.32 -19.90 11.75
CA ILE A 91 27.77 -20.16 11.57
C ILE A 91 28.53 -19.99 12.88
N VAL A 92 28.17 -19.01 13.71
CA VAL A 92 28.76 -18.80 15.05
C VAL A 92 28.33 -19.89 16.05
N GLN A 93 27.14 -20.46 15.88
CA GLN A 93 26.61 -21.57 16.69
C GLN A 93 26.96 -22.96 16.15
N GLN A 94 27.78 -23.08 15.10
CA GLN A 94 28.33 -24.37 14.69
C GLN A 94 28.96 -25.01 15.94
N PRO A 95 28.48 -26.18 16.39
CA PRO A 95 28.99 -26.78 17.60
C PRO A 95 30.46 -27.09 17.36
N VAL A 96 31.33 -26.53 18.18
CA VAL A 96 32.60 -27.19 18.50
C VAL A 96 32.19 -28.56 19.05
N VAL A 97 32.11 -29.54 18.15
CA VAL A 97 32.05 -30.96 18.53
C VAL A 97 33.32 -31.17 19.35
N PRO A 98 33.23 -31.51 20.65
CA PRO A 98 34.42 -31.82 21.41
C PRO A 98 35.08 -33.02 20.73
N ALA A 99 36.36 -32.85 20.39
CA ALA A 99 37.18 -33.89 19.78
C ALA A 99 37.01 -35.22 20.53
N PRO A 100 36.99 -36.36 19.82
CA PRO A 100 36.95 -37.65 20.50
C PRO A 100 38.18 -37.73 21.39
N SER A 101 37.95 -37.92 22.68
CA SER A 101 38.98 -38.31 23.65
C SER A 101 39.68 -39.55 23.10
N VAL A 102 40.82 -39.33 22.46
CA VAL A 102 41.73 -40.36 22.00
C VAL A 102 42.20 -41.11 23.23
N ALA A 103 41.57 -42.26 23.47
CA ALA A 103 42.14 -43.33 24.26
C ALA A 103 43.40 -43.79 23.52
N VAL A 104 44.57 -43.32 23.96
CA VAL A 104 45.86 -43.91 23.59
C VAL A 104 46.59 -44.28 24.87
N HIS A 105 46.59 -45.59 25.10
CA HIS A 105 47.49 -46.30 25.98
C HIS A 105 48.94 -45.82 25.83
N SER A 106 49.62 -45.61 26.94
CA SER A 106 51.06 -45.84 27.02
C SER A 106 51.35 -46.72 28.23
N SER A 107 51.79 -47.92 27.88
CA SER A 107 52.35 -49.00 28.69
C SER A 107 53.40 -48.52 29.71
N SER A 108 53.23 -48.94 30.97
CA SER A 108 54.29 -48.93 31.97
C SER A 108 55.24 -50.11 31.73
N PRO A 109 56.56 -49.90 31.65
CA PRO A 109 57.50 -51.01 31.57
C PRO A 109 57.73 -51.60 32.97
N VAL A 110 57.61 -52.92 33.02
CA VAL A 110 58.15 -53.79 34.08
C VAL A 110 59.65 -53.54 34.22
N GLN A 111 60.15 -53.25 35.43
CA GLN A 111 61.57 -53.51 35.81
C GLN A 111 61.75 -53.51 37.36
N ASP A 112 62.07 -54.70 37.88
CA ASP A 112 62.99 -55.10 38.97
C ASP A 112 62.95 -54.52 40.40
N ASP A 113 62.58 -55.41 41.34
CA ASP A 113 63.43 -56.11 42.33
C ASP A 113 64.66 -55.42 42.98
N ARG A 114 64.86 -55.72 44.29
CA ARG A 114 65.90 -55.27 45.28
C ARG A 114 65.67 -53.88 45.92
N ILE A 115 65.69 -53.70 47.26
CA ILE A 115 66.44 -54.31 48.38
C ILE A 115 65.55 -54.30 49.63
#